data_AF-A8PRE8-F1
#
_entry.id   AF-A8PRE8-F1
#
_cell.length_a   1.000
_cell.length_b   1.000
_cell.length_c   1.000
_cell.angle_alpha   90.00
_cell.angle_beta   90.00
_cell.angle_gamma   90.00
#
_symmetry.space_group_name_H-M   'P 1'
#
loop_
_entity.id
_entity.type
_entity.pdbx_description
1 polymer ?
#
loop_
_entity_poly.entity_id
_entity_poly.type
_entity_poly.pdbx_seq_one_letter_code
_entity_poly.pdbx_strand_id
1 'polypeptide(L)'
;MYAYRVMQLKPGRSGLGGPNDFGTDEGQDDDGETWGSEKIMRVIRAMGASDVLVIVSRWYGGQLLGPVRFEHITHVARAALQKHLDLEVIHEYRVRLQKLDESICAMKNVMKHSDPYENLTLDRARRLVVARSKTLATLRRKHSEEVNTNVAQQELSRI
;
A
#
# COMPACT_ATOMS: atom_id res chain seq x y z
N MET A 1 10.83 -11.12 20.53
CA MET A 1 10.80 -9.65 20.82
C MET A 1 10.04 -8.91 19.72
N TYR A 2 9.34 -7.83 20.06
CA TYR A 2 8.57 -7.05 19.09
C TYR A 2 8.48 -5.56 19.45
N ALA A 3 8.10 -4.74 18.46
CA ALA A 3 7.65 -3.37 18.66
C ALA A 3 6.55 -3.02 17.65
N TYR A 4 5.59 -2.21 18.05
CA TYR A 4 4.52 -1.71 17.19
C TYR A 4 4.36 -0.20 17.30
N ARG A 5 3.88 0.43 16.23
CA ARG A 5 3.52 1.84 16.18
C ARG A 5 2.28 1.98 15.31
N VAL A 6 1.19 2.49 15.87
CA VAL A 6 -0.10 2.62 15.18
C VAL A 6 -0.65 4.03 15.30
N MET A 7 -1.31 4.51 14.26
CA MET A 7 -2.08 5.74 14.32
C MET A 7 -3.46 5.42 14.88
N GLN A 8 -3.83 6.08 15.97
CA GLN A 8 -5.10 5.87 16.63
C GLN A 8 -5.88 7.16 16.80
N LEU A 9 -7.19 7.04 16.82
CA LEU A 9 -8.08 8.14 17.17
C LEU A 9 -7.93 8.45 18.66
N LYS A 10 -7.70 9.72 19.01
CA LYS A 10 -7.62 10.12 20.41
C LYS A 10 -8.97 9.92 21.11
N PRO A 11 -8.99 9.56 22.40
CA PRO A 11 -10.23 9.39 23.15
C PRO A 11 -11.15 10.62 23.04
N GLY A 12 -12.43 10.38 22.79
CA GLY A 12 -13.45 11.43 22.65
C GLY A 12 -13.37 12.26 21.36
N ARG A 13 -12.55 11.87 20.38
CA ARG A 13 -12.50 12.49 19.05
C ARG A 13 -13.31 11.67 18.04
N SER A 14 -13.76 12.32 16.97
CA SER A 14 -14.55 11.69 15.90
C SER A 14 -13.74 11.37 14.64
N GLY A 15 -12.55 11.95 14.50
CA GLY A 15 -11.69 11.80 13.31
C GLY A 15 -12.06 12.75 12.18
N LEU A 16 -13.17 13.49 12.32
CA LEU A 16 -13.63 14.51 11.36
C LEU A 16 -13.01 15.89 11.64
N GLY A 17 -12.46 16.11 12.84
CA GLY A 17 -11.83 17.37 13.25
C GLY A 17 -10.46 17.63 12.61
N GLY A 18 -10.01 16.77 11.71
CA GLY A 18 -8.73 16.86 11.02
C GLY A 18 -7.59 16.13 11.73
N PRO A 19 -6.33 16.38 11.35
CA PRO A 19 -5.18 15.58 11.80
C PRO A 19 -4.97 15.57 13.32
N ASN A 20 -5.43 16.61 14.03
CA ASN A 20 -5.28 16.73 15.48
C ASN A 20 -6.12 15.71 16.27
N ASP A 21 -7.14 15.12 15.65
CA ASP A 21 -7.96 14.06 16.25
C ASP A 21 -7.19 12.75 16.40
N PHE A 22 -6.09 12.59 15.68
CA PHE A 22 -5.26 11.38 15.69
C PHE A 22 -4.02 11.56 16.58
N GLY A 23 -3.54 10.45 17.12
CA GLY A 23 -2.29 10.31 17.85
C GLY A 23 -1.59 9.02 17.48
N THR A 24 -0.42 8.79 18.05
CA THR A 24 0.33 7.55 17.86
C THR A 24 0.30 6.74 19.14
N ASP A 25 -0.02 5.45 19.04
CA ASP A 25 0.21 4.45 20.10
C ASP A 25 1.46 3.64 19.79
N GLU A 26 2.28 3.39 20.80
CA GLU A 26 3.55 2.70 20.67
C GLU A 26 3.74 1.71 21.82
N GLY A 27 4.13 0.48 21.51
CA GLY A 27 4.42 -0.55 22.50
C GLY A 27 5.51 -1.50 22.03
N GLN A 28 6.21 -2.13 22.98
CA GLN A 28 7.34 -3.01 22.71
C GLN A 28 7.56 -4.04 23.83
N ASP A 29 8.12 -5.19 23.48
CA ASP A 29 8.47 -6.26 24.42
C ASP A 29 9.78 -6.95 24.00
N ASP A 30 10.70 -7.03 24.95
CA ASP A 30 12.03 -7.63 24.78
C ASP A 30 12.00 -9.16 24.69
N ASP A 31 10.98 -9.84 25.23
CA ASP A 31 10.83 -11.31 25.13
C ASP A 31 12.13 -12.07 25.52
N GLY A 32 12.69 -11.72 26.68
CA GLY A 32 13.93 -12.31 27.21
C GLY A 32 15.23 -11.72 26.63
N GLU A 33 15.18 -10.98 25.52
CA GLU A 33 16.33 -10.27 24.95
C GLU A 33 16.35 -8.80 25.41
N THR A 34 16.88 -8.54 26.60
CA THR A 34 16.92 -7.18 27.16
C THR A 34 17.53 -6.17 26.19
N TRP A 35 16.84 -5.03 25.98
CA TRP A 35 17.17 -3.95 25.05
C TRP A 35 16.98 -4.26 23.56
N GLY A 36 16.47 -5.44 23.21
CA GLY A 36 16.25 -5.85 21.82
C GLY A 36 15.10 -5.09 21.17
N SER A 37 13.97 -4.96 21.87
CA SER A 37 12.76 -4.33 21.34
C SER A 37 12.94 -2.83 21.08
N GLU A 38 13.74 -2.15 21.91
CA GLU A 38 14.10 -0.75 21.72
C GLU A 38 14.83 -0.52 20.38
N LYS A 39 15.64 -1.49 19.92
CA LYS A 39 16.28 -1.40 18.59
C LYS A 39 15.26 -1.45 17.48
N ILE A 40 14.24 -2.28 17.62
CA ILE A 40 13.13 -2.38 16.65
C ILE A 40 12.32 -1.08 16.64
N MET A 41 11.92 -0.58 17.81
CA MET A 41 11.17 0.69 17.93
C MET A 41 11.96 1.85 17.32
N ARG A 42 13.27 1.92 17.56
CA ARG A 42 14.14 2.94 16.95
C ARG A 42 14.15 2.86 15.42
N VAL A 43 14.12 1.66 14.85
CA VAL A 43 14.00 1.46 13.39
C VAL A 43 12.65 1.97 12.88
N ILE A 44 11.55 1.58 13.52
CA ILE A 44 10.19 2.01 13.14
C ILE A 44 10.10 3.54 13.12
N ARG A 45 10.53 4.20 14.21
CA ARG A 45 10.55 5.66 14.32
C ARG A 45 11.45 6.33 13.28
N ALA A 46 12.66 5.80 13.07
CA ALA A 46 13.61 6.35 12.10
C ALA A 46 13.12 6.24 10.65
N MET A 47 12.31 5.22 10.34
CA MET A 47 11.68 5.07 9.02
C MET A 47 10.36 5.84 8.91
N GLY A 48 9.88 6.47 9.98
CA GLY A 48 8.61 7.18 10.01
C GLY A 48 7.38 6.28 9.82
N ALA A 49 7.55 4.95 9.94
CA ALA A 49 6.49 3.99 9.68
C ALA A 49 5.40 4.05 10.76
N SER A 50 4.14 3.96 10.35
CA SER A 50 2.98 3.82 11.23
C SER A 50 2.11 2.67 10.76
N ASP A 51 1.24 2.21 11.65
CA ASP A 51 0.32 1.10 11.42
C ASP A 51 1.05 -0.21 11.14
N VAL A 52 2.16 -0.43 11.86
CA VAL A 52 3.05 -1.58 11.70
C VAL A 52 3.34 -2.27 13.03
N LEU A 53 3.47 -3.60 12.95
CA LEU A 53 4.01 -4.47 13.99
C LEU A 53 5.24 -5.18 13.41
N VAL A 54 6.39 -5.02 14.06
CA VAL A 54 7.64 -5.69 13.67
C VAL A 54 8.05 -6.66 14.75
N ILE A 55 8.21 -7.93 14.36
CA ILE A 55 8.62 -9.02 15.24
C ILE A 55 9.99 -9.51 14.77
N VAL A 56 10.93 -9.66 15.70
CA VAL A 56 12.23 -10.28 15.44
C VAL A 56 12.36 -11.52 16.32
N SER A 57 12.52 -12.67 15.67
CA SER A 57 12.89 -13.92 16.33
C SER A 57 14.40 -14.10 16.27
N ARG A 58 15.01 -14.45 17.41
CA ARG A 58 16.44 -14.70 17.54
C ARG A 58 16.65 -16.08 18.14
N TRP A 59 17.51 -16.89 17.52
CA TRP A 59 17.85 -18.24 17.96
C TRP A 59 19.31 -18.31 18.39
N TYR A 60 19.60 -19.01 19.49
CA TYR A 60 20.97 -19.21 19.96
C TYR A 60 21.66 -20.29 19.12
N GLY A 61 22.75 -19.91 18.43
CA GLY A 61 23.50 -20.79 17.54
C GLY A 61 24.73 -21.47 18.16
N GLY A 62 24.90 -21.42 19.48
CA GLY A 62 26.05 -22.04 20.17
C GLY A 62 27.19 -21.08 20.56
N GLN A 63 27.13 -19.81 20.16
CA GLN A 63 28.08 -18.77 20.58
C GLN A 63 27.37 -17.48 21.00
N LEU A 64 27.89 -16.84 22.06
CA LEU A 64 27.43 -15.53 22.51
C LEU A 64 27.95 -14.43 21.57
N LEU A 65 27.04 -13.76 20.86
CA LEU A 65 27.37 -12.65 19.95
C LEU A 65 27.72 -11.33 20.67
N GLY A 66 27.55 -11.27 22.00
CA GLY A 66 27.77 -10.03 22.75
C GLY A 66 26.91 -8.87 22.21
N PRO A 67 27.44 -7.64 22.13
CA PRO A 67 26.71 -6.47 21.62
C PRO A 67 26.30 -6.55 20.14
N VAL A 68 27.01 -7.33 19.30
CA VAL A 68 26.77 -7.42 17.84
C VAL A 68 25.36 -7.94 17.53
N ARG A 69 24.74 -8.71 18.44
CA ARG A 69 23.35 -9.15 18.31
C ARG A 69 22.36 -8.01 18.05
N PHE A 70 22.60 -6.82 18.63
CA PHE A 70 21.72 -5.67 18.46
C PHE A 70 21.82 -5.06 17.07
N GLU A 71 22.99 -5.14 16.42
CA GLU A 71 23.16 -4.75 15.03
C GLU A 71 22.35 -5.68 14.11
N HIS A 72 22.39 -7.00 14.36
CA HIS A 72 21.57 -7.96 13.63
C HIS A 72 20.07 -7.70 13.80
N ILE A 73 19.61 -7.45 15.02
CA ILE A 73 18.20 -7.10 15.30
C ILE A 73 17.81 -5.84 14.51
N THR A 74 18.65 -4.81 14.56
CA THR A 74 18.41 -3.54 13.86
C THR A 74 18.35 -3.73 12.34
N HIS A 75 19.30 -4.48 11.77
CA HIS A 75 19.38 -4.73 10.34
C HIS A 75 18.15 -5.52 9.87
N VAL A 76 17.84 -6.64 10.52
CA VAL A 76 16.71 -7.49 10.13
C VAL A 76 15.38 -6.75 10.25
N ALA A 77 15.17 -5.99 11.33
CA ALA A 77 13.98 -5.16 11.48
C ALA A 77 13.84 -4.14 10.34
N ARG A 78 14.94 -3.46 9.98
CA ARG A 78 14.94 -2.48 8.87
C ARG A 78 14.66 -3.13 7.52
N ALA A 79 15.32 -4.25 7.23
CA ALA A 79 15.15 -4.96 5.97
C ALA A 79 13.72 -5.49 5.81
N ALA A 80 13.15 -6.07 6.87
CA ALA A 80 11.78 -6.56 6.87
C ALA A 80 10.77 -5.42 6.69
N LEU A 81 10.95 -4.31 7.44
CA LEU A 81 10.06 -3.16 7.35
C LEU A 81 10.14 -2.50 5.96
N GLN A 82 11.34 -2.32 5.40
CA GLN A 82 11.49 -1.77 4.04
C GLN A 82 10.78 -2.63 3.01
N LYS A 83 10.97 -3.96 3.06
CA LYS A 83 10.30 -4.89 2.15
C LYS A 83 8.77 -4.80 2.27
N HIS A 84 8.24 -4.68 3.49
CA HIS A 84 6.80 -4.52 3.70
C HIS A 84 6.29 -3.22 3.07
N LEU A 85 6.96 -2.09 3.31
CA LEU A 85 6.58 -0.80 2.72
C LEU A 85 6.60 -0.83 1.18
N ASP A 86 7.61 -1.48 0.59
CA ASP A 86 7.70 -1.61 -0.87
C ASP A 86 6.53 -2.45 -1.44
N LEU A 87 6.12 -3.50 -0.73
CA LEU A 87 4.99 -4.34 -1.11
C LEU A 87 3.65 -3.60 -1.00
N GLU A 88 3.45 -2.80 0.06
CA GLU A 88 2.25 -1.97 0.23
C GLU A 88 2.09 -0.96 -0.92
N VAL A 89 3.19 -0.30 -1.31
CA VAL A 89 3.18 0.60 -2.46
C VAL A 89 2.74 -0.16 -3.72
N ILE A 90 3.33 -1.32 -4.00
CA ILE A 90 2.96 -2.13 -5.18
C ILE A 90 1.50 -2.60 -5.11
N HIS A 91 1.01 -2.95 -3.92
CA HIS A 91 -0.37 -3.36 -3.70
C HIS A 91 -1.36 -2.26 -4.08
N GLU A 92 -1.10 -1.01 -3.69
CA GLU A 92 -1.93 0.14 -4.08
C GLU A 92 -2.03 0.28 -5.61
N TYR A 93 -0.90 0.18 -6.30
CA TYR A 93 -0.89 0.21 -7.78
C TYR A 93 -1.64 -0.98 -8.39
N ARG A 94 -1.52 -2.19 -7.81
CA ARG A 94 -2.24 -3.38 -8.30
C ARG A 94 -3.75 -3.19 -8.21
N VAL A 95 -4.26 -2.73 -7.06
CA VAL A 95 -5.68 -2.45 -6.86
C VAL A 95 -6.16 -1.38 -7.85
N ARG A 96 -5.37 -0.30 -8.04
CA ARG A 96 -5.69 0.76 -9.01
C ARG A 96 -5.74 0.24 -10.44
N LEU A 97 -4.81 -0.61 -10.84
CA LEU A 97 -4.78 -1.22 -12.17
C LEU A 97 -5.99 -2.12 -12.42
N GLN A 98 -6.34 -2.96 -11.45
CA GLN A 98 -7.50 -3.86 -11.55
C GLN A 98 -8.80 -3.06 -11.75
N LYS A 99 -8.98 -1.94 -11.03
CA LYS A 99 -10.13 -1.03 -11.22
C LYS A 99 -10.16 -0.37 -12.60
N LEU A 100 -8.99 0.04 -13.12
CA LEU A 100 -8.89 0.61 -14.46
C LEU A 100 -9.21 -0.43 -15.54
N ASP A 101 -8.70 -1.65 -15.39
CA ASP A 101 -8.98 -2.75 -16.32
C ASP A 101 -10.46 -3.14 -16.29
N GLU A 102 -11.10 -3.20 -15.12
CA GLU A 102 -12.55 -3.41 -14.98
C GLU A 102 -13.34 -2.36 -15.77
N SER A 103 -12.98 -1.08 -15.61
CA SER A 103 -13.63 0.02 -16.32
C SER A 103 -13.42 -0.06 -17.84
N ILE A 104 -12.24 -0.49 -18.30
CA ILE A 104 -11.94 -0.67 -19.73
C ILE A 104 -12.69 -1.86 -20.30
N CYS A 105 -12.68 -3.00 -19.61
CA CYS A 105 -13.40 -4.22 -19.99
C CYS A 105 -14.91 -3.95 -20.09
N ALA A 106 -15.48 -3.22 -19.14
CA ALA A 106 -16.88 -2.81 -19.16
C ALA A 106 -17.22 -1.97 -20.41
N MET A 107 -16.41 -0.96 -20.75
CA MET A 107 -16.66 -0.15 -21.95
C MET A 107 -16.40 -0.88 -23.26
N LYS A 108 -15.50 -1.87 -23.27
CA LYS A 108 -15.22 -2.69 -24.46
C LYS A 108 -16.15 -3.89 -24.61
N ASN A 109 -16.98 -4.16 -23.60
CA ASN A 109 -17.77 -5.38 -23.48
C ASN A 109 -16.92 -6.66 -23.65
N VAL A 110 -15.75 -6.69 -23.00
CA VAL A 110 -14.81 -7.82 -23.03
C VAL A 110 -14.69 -8.43 -21.63
N MET A 111 -14.65 -9.77 -21.56
CA MET A 111 -14.46 -10.47 -20.28
C MET A 111 -13.06 -10.24 -19.70
N LYS A 112 -12.97 -10.26 -18.37
CA LYS A 112 -11.70 -10.11 -17.64
C LYS A 112 -10.89 -11.41 -17.75
N HIS A 113 -9.59 -11.30 -18.03
CA HIS A 113 -8.65 -12.41 -17.86
C HIS A 113 -8.03 -12.40 -16.45
N SER A 114 -7.34 -13.50 -16.08
CA SER A 114 -6.70 -13.70 -14.78
C SER A 114 -5.75 -12.56 -14.38
N ASP A 115 -5.48 -12.42 -13.08
CA ASP A 115 -4.68 -11.31 -12.51
C ASP A 115 -3.24 -11.27 -13.08
N PRO A 116 -2.90 -10.33 -13.98
CA PRO A 116 -1.60 -10.33 -14.67
C PRO A 116 -0.50 -9.63 -13.84
N TYR A 117 -0.79 -9.28 -12.58
CA TYR A 117 0.02 -8.39 -11.75
C TYR A 117 0.77 -9.09 -10.61
N GLU A 118 0.88 -10.42 -10.63
CA GLU A 118 1.55 -11.21 -9.57
C GLU A 118 2.99 -10.74 -9.30
N ASN A 119 3.80 -10.56 -10.35
CA ASN A 119 5.20 -10.12 -10.28
C ASN A 119 5.39 -8.68 -10.79
N LEU A 120 4.65 -7.74 -10.19
CA LEU A 120 4.65 -6.34 -10.61
C LEU A 120 5.78 -5.54 -9.93
N THR A 121 6.66 -4.93 -10.73
CA THR A 121 7.65 -3.96 -10.24
C THR A 121 7.06 -2.55 -10.19
N LEU A 122 7.58 -1.69 -9.31
CA LEU A 122 7.10 -0.31 -9.15
C LEU A 122 7.11 0.49 -10.45
N ASP A 123 8.18 0.42 -11.23
CA ASP A 123 8.29 1.16 -12.50
C ASP A 123 7.30 0.64 -13.56
N ARG A 124 7.11 -0.69 -13.61
CA ARG A 124 6.10 -1.29 -14.48
C ARG A 124 4.70 -0.87 -14.03
N ALA A 125 4.43 -0.85 -12.73
CA ALA A 125 3.17 -0.43 -12.14
C ALA A 125 2.81 1.02 -12.53
N ARG A 126 3.75 1.95 -12.33
CA ARG A 126 3.61 3.36 -12.70
C ARG A 126 3.29 3.54 -14.19
N ARG A 127 4.05 2.89 -15.07
CA ARG A 127 3.82 2.95 -16.53
C ARG A 127 2.46 2.40 -16.93
N LEU A 128 2.06 1.27 -16.34
CA LEU A 128 0.77 0.64 -16.65
C LEU A 128 -0.40 1.51 -16.20
N VAL A 129 -0.33 2.14 -15.02
CA VAL A 129 -1.41 3.02 -14.53
C VAL A 129 -1.62 4.18 -15.49
N VAL A 130 -0.53 4.81 -15.96
CA VAL A 130 -0.61 5.88 -16.96
C VAL A 130 -1.22 5.38 -18.26
N ALA A 131 -0.76 4.24 -18.78
CA ALA A 131 -1.25 3.66 -20.01
C ALA A 131 -2.76 3.33 -19.93
N ARG A 132 -3.20 2.66 -18.87
CA ARG A 132 -4.62 2.30 -18.66
C ARG A 132 -5.50 3.51 -18.46
N SER A 133 -5.01 4.51 -17.71
CA SER A 133 -5.74 5.78 -17.52
C SER A 133 -5.97 6.51 -18.85
N LYS A 134 -4.96 6.58 -19.73
CA LYS A 134 -5.08 7.16 -21.09
C LYS A 134 -6.05 6.38 -21.97
N THR A 135 -5.99 5.05 -21.94
CA THR A 135 -6.93 4.20 -22.68
C THR A 135 -8.37 4.45 -22.23
N LEU A 136 -8.62 4.48 -20.91
CA LEU A 136 -9.95 4.73 -20.36
C LEU A 136 -10.47 6.11 -20.76
N ALA A 137 -9.63 7.15 -20.68
CA ALA A 137 -10.00 8.50 -21.10
C ALA A 137 -10.39 8.56 -22.60
N THR A 138 -9.62 7.89 -23.45
CA THR A 138 -9.90 7.82 -24.90
C THR A 138 -11.23 7.12 -25.18
N LEU A 139 -11.50 6.01 -24.49
CA LEU A 139 -12.77 5.27 -24.63
C LEU A 139 -13.96 6.10 -24.14
N ARG A 140 -13.82 6.80 -23.00
CA ARG A 140 -14.87 7.69 -22.48
C ARG A 140 -15.20 8.81 -23.46
N ARG A 141 -14.19 9.44 -24.06
CA ARG A 141 -14.38 10.48 -25.08
C ARG A 141 -15.15 9.95 -26.29
N LYS A 142 -14.74 8.79 -26.83
CA LYS A 142 -15.45 8.16 -27.96
C LYS A 142 -16.90 7.83 -27.61
N HIS A 143 -17.13 7.25 -26.45
CA HIS A 143 -18.47 6.93 -25.99
C HIS A 143 -19.35 8.19 -25.85
N SER A 144 -18.81 9.30 -25.32
CA SER A 144 -19.54 10.57 -25.25
C SER A 144 -19.84 11.16 -26.63
N GLU A 145 -18.91 11.04 -27.59
CA GLU A 145 -19.11 11.48 -28.97
C GLU A 145 -20.24 10.66 -29.64
N GLU A 146 -20.22 9.34 -29.49
CA GLU A 146 -21.25 8.42 -30.01
C GLU A 146 -22.64 8.71 -29.42
N VAL A 147 -22.72 8.91 -28.09
CA VAL A 147 -23.98 9.25 -27.42
C VAL A 147 -24.52 10.57 -27.95
N ASN A 148 -23.67 11.61 -28.07
CA ASN A 148 -24.09 12.91 -28.60
C ASN A 148 -24.57 12.82 -30.05
N THR A 149 -23.89 12.04 -30.91
CA THR A 149 -24.34 11.84 -32.30
C THR A 149 -25.68 11.12 -32.38
N ASN A 150 -25.90 10.11 -31.52
CA ASN A 150 -27.15 9.35 -31.51
C ASN A 150 -28.33 10.20 -31.03
N VAL A 151 -28.12 11.05 -30.01
CA VAL A 151 -29.15 11.99 -29.52
C VAL A 151 -29.52 12.98 -30.62
N ALA A 152 -28.54 13.59 -31.29
CA ALA A 152 -28.79 14.55 -32.36
C ALA A 152 -29.56 13.92 -33.55
N GLN A 153 -29.22 12.69 -33.94
CA GLN A 153 -29.96 11.96 -34.99
C GLN A 153 -31.39 11.62 -34.57
N GLN A 154 -31.60 11.26 -33.30
CA GLN A 154 -32.94 10.96 -32.78
C GLN A 154 -33.84 12.19 -32.74
N GLU A 155 -33.30 13.36 -32.39
CA GLU A 155 -34.03 14.63 -32.43
C GLU A 155 -34.40 15.05 -33.86
N LEU A 156 -33.49 14.90 -34.83
CA LEU A 156 -33.76 15.17 -36.25
C LEU A 156 -34.84 14.24 -36.84
N SER A 157 -34.91 12.98 -36.40
CA SER A 157 -35.92 12.01 -36.87
C SER A 157 -37.34 12.25 -36.31
N ARG A 158 -37.49 13.17 -35.35
CA ARG A 158 -38.77 13.52 -34.71
C ARG A 158 -39.42 14.76 -35.32
N ILE A 159 -38.77 15.43 -36.27
CA ILE A 159 -39.27 16.59 -37.03
C ILE A 159 -39.75 16.10 -38.40
#